data_AF-A0A009LZJ0-F1
#
_entry.id   AF-A0A009LZJ0-F1
#
_cell.length_a   1.000
_cell.length_b   1.000
_cell.length_c   1.000
_cell.angle_alpha   90.00
_cell.angle_beta   90.00
_cell.angle_gamma   90.00
#
_symmetry.space_group_name_H-M   'P 1'
#
loop_
_entity.id
_entity.type
_entity.pdbx_description
1 polymer ?
#
loop_
_entity_poly.entity_id
_entity_poly.type
_entity_poly.pdbx_seq_one_letter_code
_entity_poly.pdbx_strand_id
1 'polypeptide(L)'
;HNPVTTRQVQKGDILSLNCFSMIAGYYTALERTQFFDHCDDASLRIWEANVKVHEAGLKLIRPGARCSDIAKELNEIFYEEGLLQYRTFGYGHSFGVLSHYYGREAGLELREDIDTV
;
A
#
# COMPACT_ATOMS: atom_id res chain seq x y z
N HIS A 1 9.28 -3.95 -3.79
CA HIS A 1 10.29 -4.74 -3.03
C HIS A 1 11.68 -4.56 -3.61
N ASN A 2 12.17 -3.33 -3.69
CA ASN A 2 13.52 -3.09 -4.20
C ASN A 2 14.52 -3.44 -3.08
N PRO A 3 15.63 -4.15 -3.37
CA PRO A 3 16.69 -4.37 -2.40
C PRO A 3 17.32 -3.05 -1.92
N VAL A 4 17.90 -3.06 -0.73
CA VAL A 4 18.73 -1.93 -0.25
C VAL A 4 19.92 -1.70 -1.18
N THR A 5 20.38 -0.45 -1.26
CA THR A 5 21.50 -0.05 -2.12
C THR A 5 22.49 0.82 -1.34
N THR A 6 23.61 1.17 -1.97
CA THR A 6 24.61 2.10 -1.42
C THR A 6 24.32 3.57 -1.74
N ARG A 7 23.17 3.89 -2.38
CA ARG A 7 22.79 5.26 -2.71
C ARG A 7 22.70 6.09 -1.42
N GLN A 8 23.41 7.21 -1.41
CA GLN A 8 23.35 8.19 -0.32
C GLN A 8 22.05 9.00 -0.41
N VAL A 9 21.33 9.13 0.71
CA VAL A 9 20.10 9.92 0.81
C VAL A 9 20.42 11.41 0.67
N GLN A 10 19.66 12.12 -0.16
CA GLN A 10 19.80 13.56 -0.38
C GLN A 10 18.60 14.33 0.18
N LYS A 11 18.80 15.60 0.56
CA LYS A 11 17.70 16.47 0.99
C LYS A 11 16.68 16.61 -0.14
N GLY A 12 15.41 16.51 0.17
CA GLY A 12 14.31 16.48 -0.79
C GLY A 12 14.00 15.08 -1.36
N ASP A 13 14.83 14.05 -1.09
CA ASP A 13 14.53 12.69 -1.54
C ASP A 13 13.24 12.17 -0.87
N ILE A 14 12.36 11.58 -1.68
CA ILE A 14 11.29 10.69 -1.20
C ILE A 14 11.89 9.37 -0.72
N LEU A 15 11.41 8.90 0.43
CA LEU A 15 11.86 7.70 1.11
C LEU A 15 10.67 6.75 1.33
N SER A 16 10.96 5.45 1.31
CA SER A 16 10.01 4.39 1.66
C SER A 16 10.61 3.58 2.81
N LEU A 17 10.12 3.82 4.03
CA LEU A 17 10.45 3.02 5.20
C LEU A 17 9.60 1.76 5.18
N ASN A 18 10.25 0.61 5.32
CA ASN A 18 9.61 -0.69 5.39
C ASN A 18 10.26 -1.50 6.51
N CYS A 19 9.46 -1.94 7.48
CA CYS A 19 9.91 -2.80 8.56
C CYS A 19 9.11 -4.10 8.54
N PHE A 20 9.79 -5.23 8.41
CA PHE A 20 9.18 -6.56 8.39
C PHE A 20 9.68 -7.38 9.58
N SER A 21 8.85 -7.57 10.60
CA SER A 21 9.19 -8.39 11.76
C SER A 21 8.65 -9.81 11.58
N MET A 22 9.55 -10.79 11.63
CA MET A 22 9.25 -12.20 11.43
C MET A 22 9.34 -12.95 12.75
N ILE A 23 8.21 -13.15 13.42
CA ILE A 23 8.14 -13.80 14.74
C ILE A 23 7.54 -15.19 14.54
N ALA A 24 8.37 -16.24 14.73
CA ALA A 24 7.95 -17.64 14.56
C ALA A 24 7.23 -17.94 13.22
N GLY A 25 7.69 -17.31 12.13
CA GLY A 25 7.11 -17.46 10.79
C GLY A 25 5.90 -16.57 10.50
N TYR A 26 5.38 -15.82 11.49
CA TYR A 26 4.33 -14.83 11.27
C TYR A 26 4.92 -13.53 10.75
N TYR A 27 4.29 -12.99 9.70
CA TYR A 27 4.66 -11.74 9.06
C TYR A 27 3.88 -10.57 9.64
N THR A 28 4.59 -9.50 9.95
CA THR A 28 4.01 -8.18 10.24
C THR A 28 4.83 -7.11 9.52
N ALA A 29 4.15 -6.04 9.09
CA ALA A 29 4.78 -4.97 8.33
C ALA A 29 4.34 -3.58 8.79
N LEU A 30 5.27 -2.63 8.72
CA LEU A 30 5.00 -1.21 8.76
C LEU A 30 5.65 -0.56 7.55
N GLU A 31 4.84 0.11 6.73
CA GLU A 31 5.29 0.83 5.54
C GLU A 31 4.87 2.29 5.62
N ARG A 32 5.81 3.21 5.40
CA ARG A 32 5.56 4.66 5.43
C ARG A 32 6.40 5.40 4.40
N THR A 33 5.74 6.28 3.65
CA THR A 33 6.41 7.33 2.87
C THR A 33 6.95 8.40 3.81
N GLN A 34 8.17 8.85 3.56
CA GLN A 34 8.84 9.92 4.31
C GLN A 34 9.62 10.80 3.33
N PHE A 35 10.03 11.98 3.78
CA PHE A 35 10.91 12.88 3.04
C PHE A 35 12.08 13.29 3.93
N PHE A 36 13.27 13.40 3.35
CA PHE A 36 14.42 13.93 4.08
C PHE A 36 14.48 15.45 3.95
N ASP A 37 14.48 16.17 5.07
CA ASP A 37 14.57 17.63 5.20
C ASP A 37 13.33 18.40 4.73
N HIS A 38 12.85 18.19 3.50
CA HIS A 38 11.66 18.87 2.95
C HIS A 38 10.96 18.03 1.87
N CYS A 39 9.70 18.37 1.60
CA CYS A 39 8.88 17.80 0.52
C CYS A 39 8.44 18.95 -0.38
N ASP A 40 8.62 18.81 -1.71
CA ASP A 40 8.15 19.82 -2.66
C ASP A 40 6.63 19.73 -2.87
N ASP A 41 6.02 20.82 -3.35
CA ASP A 41 4.56 20.92 -3.50
C ASP A 41 3.98 19.87 -4.48
N ALA A 42 4.72 19.46 -5.51
CA ALA A 42 4.21 18.46 -6.45
C ALA A 42 4.18 17.08 -5.79
N SER A 43 5.25 16.73 -5.07
CA SER A 43 5.34 15.51 -4.27
C SER A 43 4.28 15.48 -3.16
N LEU A 44 4.07 16.61 -2.47
CA LEU A 44 3.09 16.70 -1.38
C LEU A 44 1.67 16.45 -1.88
N ARG A 45 1.27 17.04 -3.02
CA ARG A 45 -0.06 16.83 -3.62
C ARG A 45 -0.32 15.35 -3.91
N ILE A 46 0.66 14.65 -4.48
CA ILE A 46 0.55 13.21 -4.76
C ILE A 46 0.47 12.42 -3.45
N TRP A 47 1.27 12.79 -2.46
CA TRP A 47 1.27 12.13 -1.16
C TRP A 47 -0.08 12.28 -0.44
N GLU A 48 -0.65 13.48 -0.42
CA GLU A 48 -1.97 13.76 0.17
C GLU A 48 -3.09 12.98 -0.54
N ALA A 49 -3.08 12.91 -1.88
CA ALA A 49 -4.02 12.07 -2.63
C ALA A 49 -3.89 10.58 -2.24
N ASN A 50 -2.65 10.08 -2.10
CA ASN A 50 -2.41 8.70 -1.65
C ASN A 50 -2.86 8.47 -0.19
N VAL A 51 -2.70 9.46 0.69
CA VAL A 51 -3.19 9.40 2.08
C VAL A 51 -4.72 9.42 2.11
N LYS A 52 -5.39 10.22 1.28
CA LYS A 52 -6.86 10.22 1.13
C LYS A 52 -7.39 8.83 0.78
N VAL A 53 -6.74 8.14 -0.18
CA VAL A 53 -7.08 6.75 -0.54
C VAL A 53 -6.83 5.81 0.64
N HIS A 54 -5.71 5.96 1.35
CA HIS A 54 -5.41 5.16 2.54
C HIS A 54 -6.49 5.30 3.63
N GLU A 55 -6.87 6.53 3.97
CA GLU A 55 -7.89 6.80 4.99
C GLU A 55 -9.29 6.33 4.57
N ALA A 56 -9.62 6.39 3.28
CA ALA A 56 -10.84 5.78 2.74
C ALA A 56 -10.80 4.26 2.92
N GLY A 57 -9.70 3.61 2.55
CA GLY A 57 -9.51 2.17 2.68
C GLY A 57 -9.69 1.68 4.12
N LEU A 58 -9.16 2.40 5.10
CA LEU A 58 -9.34 2.07 6.53
C LEU A 58 -10.81 2.01 6.97
N LYS A 59 -11.71 2.76 6.32
CA LYS A 59 -13.14 2.78 6.63
C LYS A 59 -13.92 1.67 5.90
N LEU A 60 -13.39 1.16 4.80
CA LEU A 60 -14.02 0.13 3.97
C LEU A 60 -13.79 -1.29 4.51
N ILE A 61 -12.76 -1.51 5.32
CA ILE A 61 -12.50 -2.80 5.94
C ILE A 61 -13.52 -3.07 7.04
N ARG A 62 -14.49 -3.93 6.74
CA ARG A 62 -15.54 -4.38 7.66
C ARG A 62 -16.08 -5.75 7.25
N PRO A 63 -16.65 -6.54 8.18
CA PRO A 63 -17.31 -7.80 7.83
C PRO A 63 -18.40 -7.58 6.77
N GLY A 64 -18.43 -8.45 5.77
CA GLY A 64 -19.40 -8.37 4.67
C GLY A 64 -18.96 -7.48 3.50
N ALA A 65 -17.81 -6.81 3.59
CA ALA A 65 -17.24 -6.06 2.47
C ALA A 65 -16.47 -6.99 1.54
N ARG A 66 -16.87 -7.02 0.27
CA ARG A 66 -16.20 -7.81 -0.76
C ARG A 66 -14.91 -7.14 -1.24
N CYS A 67 -13.83 -7.91 -1.38
CA CYS A 67 -12.52 -7.43 -1.82
C CYS A 67 -12.56 -6.60 -3.11
N SER A 68 -13.28 -7.08 -4.14
CA SER A 68 -13.40 -6.41 -5.44
C SER A 68 -14.15 -5.09 -5.36
N ASP A 69 -15.12 -4.94 -4.44
CA ASP A 69 -15.85 -3.69 -4.26
C ASP A 69 -14.99 -2.65 -3.55
N ILE A 70 -14.20 -3.05 -2.55
CA ILE A 70 -13.22 -2.16 -1.90
C ILE A 70 -12.23 -1.63 -2.94
N ALA A 71 -11.67 -2.50 -3.79
CA ALA A 71 -10.71 -2.09 -4.81
C ALA A 71 -11.32 -1.11 -5.82
N LYS A 72 -12.58 -1.34 -6.25
CA LYS A 72 -13.30 -0.43 -7.16
C LYS A 72 -13.52 0.94 -6.53
N GLU A 73 -13.98 1.00 -5.28
CA GLU A 73 -14.23 2.28 -4.61
C GLU A 73 -12.96 3.11 -4.44
N LEU A 74 -11.83 2.48 -4.10
CA LEU A 74 -10.54 3.14 -4.01
C LEU A 74 -10.00 3.58 -5.39
N ASN A 75 -10.30 2.83 -6.45
CA ASN A 75 -9.95 3.22 -7.82
C ASN A 75 -10.65 4.49 -8.27
N GLU A 76 -11.92 4.69 -7.89
CA GLU A 76 -12.66 5.92 -8.23
C GLU A 76 -11.98 7.15 -7.62
N ILE A 77 -11.51 7.06 -6.36
CA ILE A 77 -10.76 8.16 -5.74
C ILE A 77 -9.49 8.46 -6.53
N PHE A 78 -8.70 7.45 -6.90
CA PHE A 78 -7.52 7.67 -7.73
C PHE A 78 -7.86 8.18 -9.14
N TYR A 79 -9.00 7.80 -9.71
CA TYR A 79 -9.46 8.29 -11.00
C TYR A 79 -9.80 9.78 -10.94
N GLU A 80 -10.52 10.21 -9.90
CA GLU A 80 -10.85 11.61 -9.63
C GLU A 80 -9.60 12.49 -9.44
N GLU A 81 -8.58 11.95 -8.76
CA GLU A 81 -7.28 12.63 -8.58
C GLU A 81 -6.39 12.57 -9.84
N GLY A 82 -6.81 11.86 -10.90
CA GLY A 82 -6.03 11.70 -12.13
C GLY A 82 -4.78 10.83 -11.96
N LEU A 83 -4.76 9.93 -10.98
CA LEU A 83 -3.62 9.12 -10.57
C LEU A 83 -3.81 7.61 -10.79
N LEU A 84 -4.99 7.15 -11.23
CA LEU A 84 -5.31 5.72 -11.37
C LEU A 84 -4.29 4.95 -12.23
N GLN A 85 -3.83 5.56 -13.32
CA GLN A 85 -2.83 4.99 -14.23
C GLN A 85 -1.45 4.76 -13.59
N TYR A 86 -1.18 5.33 -12.43
CA TYR A 86 0.07 5.16 -11.69
C TYR A 86 -0.01 4.12 -10.56
N ARG A 87 -1.17 3.45 -10.38
CA ARG A 87 -1.30 2.36 -9.40
C ARG A 87 -0.42 1.18 -9.79
N THR A 88 0.26 0.59 -8.81
CA THR A 88 1.31 -0.41 -9.05
C THR A 88 0.96 -1.84 -8.64
N PHE A 89 0.00 -2.03 -7.71
CA PHE A 89 -0.45 -3.35 -7.24
C PHE A 89 -1.82 -3.25 -6.53
N GLY A 90 -2.35 -4.39 -6.06
CA GLY A 90 -3.59 -4.46 -5.27
C GLY A 90 -3.49 -3.79 -3.90
N TYR A 91 -4.62 -3.48 -3.27
CA TYR A 91 -4.66 -2.60 -2.09
C TYR A 91 -4.27 -3.25 -0.76
N GLY A 92 -4.22 -4.59 -0.71
CA GLY A 92 -3.93 -5.34 0.51
C GLY A 92 -4.01 -6.84 0.29
N HIS A 93 -3.52 -7.60 1.26
CA HIS A 93 -3.47 -9.05 1.23
C HIS A 93 -3.62 -9.65 2.64
N SER A 94 -3.93 -10.95 2.71
CA SER A 94 -3.99 -11.70 3.98
C SER A 94 -2.66 -11.69 4.73
N PHE A 95 -2.75 -11.71 6.06
CA PHE A 95 -1.63 -11.87 7.00
C PHE A 95 -1.54 -13.32 7.50
N GLY A 96 -0.59 -13.61 8.39
CA GLY A 96 -0.40 -14.93 8.98
C GLY A 96 1.00 -15.47 8.73
N VAL A 97 1.10 -16.75 8.38
CA VAL A 97 2.38 -17.43 8.08
C VAL A 97 2.72 -17.22 6.60
N LEU A 98 3.49 -16.17 6.33
CA LEU A 98 4.01 -15.86 4.99
C LEU A 98 5.37 -15.16 5.08
N SER A 99 6.07 -15.07 3.96
CA SER A 99 7.24 -14.21 3.80
C SER A 99 7.41 -13.87 2.33
N HIS A 100 8.47 -13.16 1.98
CA HIS A 100 8.80 -12.85 0.59
C HIS A 100 9.10 -14.10 -0.27
N TYR A 101 9.23 -15.28 0.32
CA TYR A 101 9.60 -16.53 -0.36
C TYR A 101 8.71 -17.74 -0.04
N TYR A 102 7.63 -17.57 0.75
CA TYR A 102 6.66 -18.63 1.03
C TYR A 102 5.30 -18.07 1.49
N GLY A 103 4.28 -18.93 1.47
CA GLY A 103 2.95 -18.63 2.01
C GLY A 103 2.17 -17.61 1.18
N ARG A 104 1.20 -16.94 1.84
CA ARG A 104 0.20 -16.00 1.29
C ARG A 104 -1.06 -16.69 0.75
N GLU A 105 -2.21 -16.30 1.31
CA GLU A 105 -3.53 -16.80 0.92
C GLU A 105 -4.07 -16.02 -0.28
N ALA A 106 -3.90 -16.55 -1.49
CA ALA A 106 -4.27 -15.86 -2.73
C ALA A 106 -5.78 -15.52 -2.85
N GLY A 107 -6.64 -16.19 -2.08
CA GLY A 107 -8.08 -15.93 -2.06
C GLY A 107 -8.46 -14.64 -1.34
N LEU A 108 -7.60 -14.07 -0.49
CA LEU A 108 -7.90 -12.86 0.28
C LEU A 108 -6.92 -11.74 -0.10
N GLU A 109 -7.21 -11.12 -1.25
CA GLU A 109 -6.47 -10.02 -1.85
C GLU A 109 -7.46 -8.90 -2.19
N LEU A 110 -7.14 -7.65 -1.84
CA LEU A 110 -7.96 -6.49 -2.23
C LEU A 110 -7.64 -6.10 -3.68
N ARG A 111 -8.24 -6.84 -4.62
CA ARG A 111 -8.10 -6.68 -6.07
C ARG A 111 -9.45 -6.75 -6.76
N GLU A 112 -9.53 -6.17 -7.95
CA GLU A 112 -10.76 -6.04 -8.74
C GLU A 112 -11.36 -7.39 -9.16
N ASP A 113 -10.53 -8.43 -9.24
CA ASP A 113 -10.87 -9.79 -9.69
C ASP A 113 -11.11 -10.78 -8.54
N ILE A 114 -11.17 -10.32 -7.29
CA ILE A 114 -11.30 -11.16 -6.09
C ILE A 114 -12.62 -10.87 -5.37
N ASP A 115 -13.51 -11.86 -5.31
CA ASP A 115 -14.87 -11.72 -4.78
C ASP A 115 -15.05 -12.25 -3.33
N THR A 116 -13.96 -12.54 -2.63
CA THR A 116 -13.99 -12.94 -1.21
C THR A 116 -14.58 -11.83 -0.34
N VAL A 117 -15.32 -12.23 0.70
CA VAL A 117 -16.09 -11.39 1.64
C VAL A 117 -15.58 -11.58 3.06
#